data_AF-A0A3D1CJ92-F1
#
_entry.id   AF-A0A3D1CJ92-F1
#
_cell.length_a   1.000
_cell.length_b   1.000
_cell.length_c   1.000
_cell.angle_alpha   90.00
_cell.angle_beta   90.00
_cell.angle_gamma   90.00
#
_symmetry.space_group_name_H-M   'P 1'
#
loop_
_entity.id
_entity.type
_entity.pdbx_description
1 polymer ?
#
loop_
_entity_poly.entity_id
_entity_poly.type
_entity_poly.pdbx_seq_one_letter_code
_entity_poly.pdbx_strand_id
1 'polypeptide(L)'
;MAQATKANDKNKPDATAGAVGFRLREAALILALALAAYLLLSLLTYEPTDPGWSTTGTDDLIANRGGIVGAWLADALLYGFGFPAYLAPFMVGFSGWLLFSWGKRADGDDALHFWVLKSVGLVMALAAASGLSSLSLMDYADLLPLGAGGVLGEVVGHGFESVFGASGTSLLLLALLLTGVTLFTG
;
A
#
# COMPACT_ATOMS: atom_id res chain seq x y z
N MET A 1 -63.30 20.33 26.53
CA MET A 1 -61.93 20.82 26.77
C MET A 1 -60.98 19.70 26.41
N ALA A 2 -60.35 19.75 25.23
CA ALA A 2 -59.47 18.69 24.74
C ALA A 2 -58.26 19.30 24.04
N GLN A 3 -57.09 18.67 24.27
CA GLN A 3 -55.81 18.79 23.56
C GLN A 3 -55.01 20.09 23.82
N ALA A 4 -53.67 20.09 23.92
CA ALA A 4 -52.69 19.13 23.44
C ALA A 4 -51.43 19.12 24.33
N THR A 5 -50.95 17.91 24.65
CA THR A 5 -49.59 17.68 25.17
C THR A 5 -48.60 17.97 24.05
N LYS A 6 -47.80 19.05 24.19
CA LYS A 6 -46.65 19.31 23.31
C LYS A 6 -45.57 18.26 23.58
N ALA A 7 -45.38 17.34 22.65
CA ALA A 7 -44.23 16.46 22.64
C ALA A 7 -42.94 17.28 22.41
N ASN A 8 -41.98 17.10 23.31
CA ASN A 8 -40.68 17.75 23.34
C ASN A 8 -39.76 17.10 22.29
N ASP A 9 -39.77 17.61 21.06
CA ASP A 9 -38.94 17.14 19.94
C ASP A 9 -37.57 17.84 19.91
N LYS A 10 -36.81 17.73 21.00
CA LYS A 10 -35.51 18.42 21.17
C LYS A 10 -34.29 17.49 21.19
N ASN A 11 -34.33 16.32 20.55
CA ASN A 11 -33.14 15.45 20.54
C ASN A 11 -32.99 14.57 19.28
N LYS A 12 -32.83 15.20 18.11
CA LYS A 12 -32.42 14.52 16.86
C LYS A 12 -31.11 15.02 16.19
N PRO A 13 -30.03 15.47 16.89
CA PRO A 13 -28.76 15.73 16.21
C PRO A 13 -27.86 14.48 15.97
N ASP A 14 -28.07 13.35 16.64
CA ASP A 14 -27.02 12.29 16.66
C ASP A 14 -27.16 11.21 15.58
N ALA A 15 -28.36 10.99 15.03
CA ALA A 15 -28.61 9.91 14.06
C ALA A 15 -28.12 10.24 12.64
N THR A 16 -28.14 11.51 12.25
CA THR A 16 -27.70 11.98 10.92
C THR A 16 -26.18 12.04 10.82
N ALA A 17 -25.50 12.49 11.88
CA ALA A 17 -24.03 12.54 11.92
C ALA A 17 -23.39 11.14 11.82
N GLY A 18 -23.93 10.14 12.53
CA GLY A 18 -23.46 8.76 12.45
C GLY A 18 -23.69 8.10 11.08
N ALA A 19 -24.80 8.43 10.42
CA ALA A 19 -25.10 7.95 9.06
C ALA A 19 -24.13 8.54 8.01
N VAL A 20 -23.77 9.82 8.13
CA VAL A 20 -22.81 10.48 7.22
C VAL A 20 -21.41 9.88 7.37
N GLY A 21 -20.95 9.64 8.61
CA GLY A 21 -19.63 9.01 8.86
C GLY A 21 -19.52 7.59 8.30
N PHE A 22 -20.60 6.81 8.39
CA PHE A 22 -20.65 5.47 7.77
C PHE A 22 -20.57 5.55 6.24
N ARG A 23 -21.35 6.43 5.61
CA ARG A 23 -21.34 6.61 4.15
C ARG A 23 -19.99 7.09 3.61
N LEU A 24 -19.32 7.97 4.35
CA LEU A 24 -17.98 8.45 3.97
C LEU A 24 -16.95 7.31 4.02
N ARG A 25 -17.00 6.46 5.05
CA ARG A 25 -16.11 5.30 5.18
C ARG A 25 -16.40 4.23 4.12
N GLU A 26 -17.67 4.01 3.80
CA GLU A 26 -18.10 3.15 2.70
C GLU A 26 -17.56 3.65 1.36
N ALA A 27 -17.69 4.95 1.08
CA ALA A 27 -17.11 5.56 -0.12
C ALA A 27 -15.58 5.46 -0.16
N ALA A 28 -14.91 5.69 0.97
CA ALA A 28 -13.45 5.55 1.09
C ALA A 28 -12.99 4.10 0.83
N LEU A 29 -13.73 3.10 1.32
CA LEU A 29 -13.46 1.69 1.04
C LEU A 29 -13.59 1.37 -0.45
N ILE A 30 -14.67 1.82 -1.10
CA ILE A 30 -14.90 1.60 -2.53
C ILE A 30 -13.78 2.24 -3.35
N LEU A 31 -13.39 3.47 -3.02
CA LEU A 31 -12.28 4.16 -3.68
C LEU A 31 -10.95 3.44 -3.47
N ALA A 32 -10.66 2.97 -2.27
CA ALA A 32 -9.44 2.21 -1.98
C ALA A 32 -9.39 0.90 -2.77
N LEU A 33 -10.50 0.17 -2.87
CA LEU A 33 -10.59 -1.05 -3.66
C LEU A 33 -10.44 -0.77 -5.16
N ALA A 34 -11.04 0.32 -5.67
CA ALA A 34 -10.88 0.73 -7.05
C ALA A 34 -9.43 1.10 -7.37
N LEU A 35 -8.76 1.84 -6.47
CA LEU A 35 -7.35 2.20 -6.60
C LEU A 35 -6.45 0.96 -6.55
N ALA A 36 -6.71 0.04 -5.62
CA ALA A 36 -6.00 -1.23 -5.53
C ALA A 36 -6.13 -2.05 -6.83
N ALA A 37 -7.35 -2.18 -7.36
CA ALA A 37 -7.58 -2.88 -8.63
C ALA A 37 -6.86 -2.19 -9.81
N TYR A 38 -6.87 -0.85 -9.85
CA TYR A 38 -6.15 -0.08 -10.86
C TYR A 38 -4.63 -0.26 -10.78
N LEU A 39 -4.06 -0.22 -9.57
CA LEU A 39 -2.64 -0.48 -9.34
C LEU A 39 -2.26 -1.91 -9.75
N LEU A 40 -3.09 -2.90 -9.38
CA LEU A 40 -2.85 -4.29 -9.76
C LEU A 40 -2.88 -4.48 -11.28
N LEU A 41 -3.88 -3.91 -11.95
CA LEU A 41 -3.97 -3.93 -13.41
C LEU A 41 -2.76 -3.27 -14.06
N SER A 42 -2.33 -2.12 -13.53
CA SER A 42 -1.16 -1.40 -14.04
C SER A 42 0.13 -2.20 -13.87
N LEU A 43 0.34 -2.84 -12.70
CA LEU A 43 1.52 -3.66 -12.41
C LEU A 43 1.54 -4.99 -13.19
N LEU A 44 0.38 -5.61 -13.40
CA LEU A 44 0.28 -6.87 -14.17
C LEU A 44 0.41 -6.65 -15.68
N THR A 45 0.14 -5.44 -16.16
CA THR A 45 0.28 -5.07 -17.58
C THR A 45 1.44 -4.11 -17.81
N TYR A 46 2.43 -4.16 -16.93
CA TYR A 46 3.68 -3.41 -17.08
C TYR A 46 4.43 -3.88 -18.33
N GLU A 47 4.90 -2.92 -19.13
CA GLU A 47 5.74 -3.15 -20.29
C GLU A 47 6.95 -2.19 -20.21
N PRO A 48 8.20 -2.66 -20.32
CA PRO A 48 9.39 -1.81 -20.23
C PRO A 48 9.52 -0.77 -21.35
N THR A 49 8.79 -0.93 -22.46
CA THR A 49 8.81 0.02 -23.59
C THR A 49 7.86 1.20 -23.40
N ASP A 50 6.95 1.13 -22.41
CA ASP A 50 6.03 2.22 -22.10
C ASP A 50 6.76 3.41 -21.44
N PRO A 51 6.30 4.65 -21.62
CA PRO A 51 6.89 5.82 -20.96
C PRO A 51 6.67 5.75 -19.44
N GLY A 52 7.72 6.04 -18.68
CA GLY A 52 7.76 5.87 -17.23
C GLY A 52 8.78 6.77 -16.52
N TRP A 53 9.04 6.46 -15.25
CA TRP A 53 10.05 7.15 -14.44
C TRP A 53 11.48 6.83 -14.91
N SER A 54 11.71 5.57 -15.27
CA SER A 54 13.01 5.02 -15.63
C SER A 54 13.29 5.04 -17.14
N THR A 55 12.24 5.20 -17.95
CA THR A 55 12.30 5.13 -19.41
C THR A 55 11.47 6.25 -20.04
N THR A 56 11.97 6.87 -21.11
CA THR A 56 11.21 7.90 -21.85
C THR A 56 10.12 7.29 -22.74
N GLY A 57 10.08 5.95 -22.85
CA GLY A 57 9.23 5.21 -23.77
C GLY A 57 9.84 5.13 -25.17
N THR A 58 9.67 3.98 -25.83
CA THR A 58 10.20 3.75 -27.19
C THR A 58 9.10 3.58 -28.23
N ASP A 59 7.87 3.28 -27.81
CA ASP A 59 6.72 3.04 -28.68
C ASP A 59 5.72 4.19 -28.62
N ASP A 60 5.09 4.49 -29.76
CA ASP A 60 4.01 5.50 -29.86
C ASP A 60 2.70 5.04 -29.18
N LEU A 61 2.55 3.73 -28.94
CA LEU A 61 1.37 3.13 -28.31
C LEU A 61 1.71 2.59 -26.94
N ILE A 62 0.90 2.98 -25.94
CA ILE A 62 1.05 2.51 -24.56
C ILE A 62 0.41 1.13 -24.42
N ALA A 63 1.21 0.13 -24.06
CA ALA A 63 0.79 -1.25 -23.87
C ALA A 63 0.05 -1.45 -22.53
N ASN A 64 0.42 -0.68 -21.50
CA ASN A 64 -0.21 -0.75 -20.19
C ASN A 64 -1.72 -0.48 -20.28
N ARG A 65 -2.52 -1.42 -19.77
CA ARG A 65 -3.99 -1.29 -19.81
C ARG A 65 -4.52 -0.21 -18.87
N GLY A 66 -3.70 0.25 -17.93
CA GLY A 66 -3.97 1.42 -17.09
C GLY A 66 -3.73 2.76 -17.82
N GLY A 67 -3.27 2.73 -19.07
CA GLY A 67 -2.87 3.91 -19.85
C GLY A 67 -1.58 4.54 -19.32
N ILE A 68 -1.31 5.78 -19.71
CA ILE A 68 -0.06 6.48 -19.36
C ILE A 68 0.18 6.60 -17.86
N VAL A 69 -0.89 6.82 -17.09
CA VAL A 69 -0.80 6.93 -15.63
C VAL A 69 -0.45 5.57 -15.01
N GLY A 70 -1.04 4.49 -15.54
CA GLY A 70 -0.75 3.13 -15.10
C GLY A 70 0.68 2.72 -15.41
N ALA A 71 1.16 3.03 -16.62
CA ALA A 71 2.55 2.82 -17.02
C ALA A 71 3.52 3.52 -16.08
N TRP A 72 3.32 4.82 -15.82
CA TRP A 72 4.16 5.59 -14.90
C TRP A 72 4.15 5.06 -13.46
N LEU A 73 2.97 4.69 -12.95
CA LEU A 73 2.84 4.16 -11.59
C LEU A 73 3.52 2.79 -11.47
N ALA A 74 3.29 1.90 -12.43
CA ALA A 74 3.90 0.57 -12.44
C ALA A 74 5.42 0.67 -12.54
N ASP A 75 5.93 1.50 -13.46
CA ASP A 75 7.35 1.72 -13.64
C ASP A 75 8.01 2.28 -12.38
N ALA A 76 7.45 3.35 -11.79
CA ALA A 76 8.01 3.94 -10.58
C ALA A 76 8.00 2.98 -9.37
N LEU A 77 6.92 2.20 -9.21
CA LEU A 77 6.82 1.22 -8.13
C LEU A 77 7.80 0.05 -8.31
N LEU A 78 7.88 -0.50 -9.51
CA LEU A 78 8.80 -1.61 -9.82
C LEU A 78 10.26 -1.15 -9.74
N TYR A 79 10.56 0.05 -10.23
CA TYR A 79 11.89 0.66 -10.11
C TYR A 79 12.28 0.87 -8.64
N GLY A 80 11.36 1.38 -7.82
CA GLY A 80 11.62 1.67 -6.41
C GLY A 80 11.73 0.42 -5.53
N PHE A 81 10.80 -0.53 -5.68
CA PHE A 81 10.61 -1.62 -4.73
C PHE A 81 10.88 -3.02 -5.30
N GLY A 82 10.99 -3.18 -6.62
CA GLY A 82 11.13 -4.49 -7.26
C GLY A 82 9.85 -5.31 -7.20
N PHE A 83 9.97 -6.65 -7.12
CA PHE A 83 8.82 -7.55 -6.98
C PHE A 83 7.90 -7.24 -5.77
N PRO A 84 8.40 -6.78 -4.62
CA PRO A 84 7.55 -6.31 -3.53
C PRO A 84 6.56 -5.20 -3.89
N ALA A 85 6.74 -4.49 -5.01
CA ALA A 85 5.74 -3.56 -5.54
C ALA A 85 4.35 -4.20 -5.72
N TYR A 86 4.29 -5.50 -6.03
CA TYR A 86 3.04 -6.25 -6.16
C TYR A 86 2.26 -6.40 -4.83
N LEU A 87 2.86 -6.05 -3.68
CA LEU A 87 2.16 -5.97 -2.40
C LEU A 87 1.35 -4.66 -2.26
N ALA A 88 1.72 -3.59 -2.98
CA ALA A 88 1.09 -2.28 -2.85
C ALA A 88 -0.43 -2.30 -3.11
N PRO A 89 -0.98 -2.99 -4.14
CA PRO A 89 -2.42 -3.13 -4.31
C PRO A 89 -3.13 -3.73 -3.09
N PHE A 90 -2.57 -4.79 -2.52
CA PHE A 90 -3.14 -5.46 -1.35
C PHE A 90 -3.09 -4.57 -0.11
N MET A 91 -2.02 -3.80 0.05
CA MET A 91 -1.86 -2.87 1.15
C MET A 91 -2.89 -1.72 1.07
N VAL A 92 -3.10 -1.14 -0.11
CA VAL A 92 -4.13 -0.10 -0.31
C VAL A 92 -5.52 -0.66 -0.02
N GLY A 93 -5.84 -1.85 -0.54
CA GLY A 93 -7.13 -2.51 -0.28
C GLY A 93 -7.34 -2.82 1.21
N PHE A 94 -6.32 -3.33 1.89
CA PHE A 94 -6.37 -3.64 3.31
C PHE A 94 -6.49 -2.37 4.17
N SER A 95 -5.78 -1.30 3.84
CA SER A 95 -5.92 0.00 4.54
C SER A 95 -7.33 0.57 4.39
N GLY A 96 -7.94 0.45 3.21
CA GLY A 96 -9.35 0.82 2.99
C GLY A 96 -10.32 0.01 3.86
N TRP A 97 -10.10 -1.31 3.92
CA TRP A 97 -10.89 -2.21 4.78
C TRP A 97 -10.72 -1.88 6.27
N LEU A 98 -9.49 -1.61 6.71
CA LEU A 98 -9.18 -1.24 8.09
C LEU A 98 -9.88 0.08 8.47
N LEU A 99 -9.86 1.09 7.59
CA LEU A 99 -10.56 2.36 7.80
C LEU A 99 -12.08 2.18 7.94
N PHE A 100 -12.67 1.31 7.12
CA PHE A 100 -14.09 0.99 7.21
C PHE A 100 -14.44 0.23 8.50
N SER A 101 -13.68 -0.82 8.81
CA SER A 101 -13.91 -1.71 9.94
C SER A 101 -13.69 -1.01 11.29
N TRP A 102 -12.65 -0.19 11.40
CA TRP A 102 -12.21 0.41 12.67
C TRP A 102 -12.59 1.87 12.84
N GLY A 103 -13.32 2.46 11.89
CA GLY A 103 -13.65 3.87 11.91
C GLY A 103 -14.24 4.37 13.24
N LYS A 104 -15.02 3.55 13.97
CA LYS A 104 -15.59 3.98 15.27
C LYS A 104 -14.55 4.10 16.41
N ARG A 105 -13.38 3.47 16.30
CA ARG A 105 -12.25 3.59 17.23
C ARG A 105 -11.21 4.61 16.76
N ALA A 106 -11.23 4.99 15.49
CA ALA A 106 -10.30 5.93 14.87
C ALA A 106 -10.70 7.42 15.00
N ASP A 107 -11.80 7.73 15.72
CA ASP A 107 -12.24 9.11 15.99
C ASP A 107 -11.73 9.65 17.34
N GLY A 108 -10.79 8.96 18.01
CA GLY A 108 -10.17 9.38 19.27
C GLY A 108 -8.74 9.90 19.12
N ASP A 109 -8.19 10.51 20.18
CA ASP A 109 -6.82 11.06 20.20
C ASP A 109 -5.72 10.02 19.88
N ASP A 110 -5.98 8.73 20.09
CA ASP A 110 -5.06 7.63 19.78
C ASP A 110 -5.03 7.20 18.30
N ALA A 111 -5.92 7.75 17.47
CA ALA A 111 -6.03 7.36 16.06
C ALA A 111 -4.75 7.65 15.26
N LEU A 112 -4.07 8.76 15.56
CA LEU A 112 -2.80 9.10 14.92
C LEU A 112 -1.72 8.08 15.26
N HIS A 113 -1.57 7.71 16.54
CA HIS A 113 -0.62 6.69 16.98
C HIS A 113 -0.87 5.35 16.30
N PHE A 114 -2.14 4.96 16.17
CA PHE A 114 -2.55 3.75 15.46
C PHE A 114 -2.10 3.76 14.00
N TRP A 115 -2.41 4.82 13.24
CA TRP A 115 -2.03 4.91 11.84
C TRP A 115 -0.52 5.03 11.64
N VAL A 116 0.18 5.73 12.53
CA VAL A 116 1.65 5.80 12.52
C VAL A 116 2.25 4.41 12.70
N LEU A 117 1.83 3.64 13.70
CA LEU A 117 2.37 2.29 13.93
C LEU A 117 2.15 1.36 12.74
N LYS A 118 0.96 1.41 12.15
CA LYS A 118 0.62 0.65 10.93
C LYS A 118 1.52 1.06 9.76
N SER A 119 1.70 2.36 9.54
CA SER A 119 2.55 2.88 8.46
C SER A 119 4.03 2.50 8.66
N VAL A 120 4.53 2.51 9.89
CA VAL A 120 5.89 2.07 10.22
C VAL A 120 6.05 0.58 9.93
N GLY A 121 5.11 -0.25 10.37
CA GLY A 121 5.11 -1.68 10.06
C GLY A 121 5.10 -1.96 8.55
N LEU A 122 4.30 -1.19 7.82
CA LEU A 122 4.20 -1.26 6.36
C LEU A 122 5.51 -0.94 5.65
N VAL A 123 6.13 0.19 6.00
CA VAL A 123 7.40 0.64 5.42
C VAL A 123 8.52 -0.34 5.77
N MET A 124 8.55 -0.84 7.02
CA MET A 124 9.51 -1.86 7.46
C MET A 124 9.35 -3.16 6.66
N ALA A 125 8.11 -3.64 6.49
CA ALA A 125 7.83 -4.85 5.73
C ALA A 125 8.22 -4.70 4.25
N LEU A 126 7.88 -3.56 3.63
CA LEU A 126 8.28 -3.28 2.25
C LEU A 126 9.80 -3.23 2.07
N ALA A 127 10.50 -2.49 2.93
CA ALA A 127 11.96 -2.37 2.85
C ALA A 127 12.65 -3.73 3.05
N ALA A 128 12.17 -4.52 4.00
CA ALA A 128 12.68 -5.87 4.25
C ALA A 128 12.40 -6.83 3.10
N ALA A 129 11.18 -6.79 2.52
CA ALA A 129 10.82 -7.57 1.35
C ALA A 129 11.69 -7.20 0.13
N SER A 130 11.92 -5.91 -0.10
CA SER A 130 12.77 -5.42 -1.20
C SER A 130 14.23 -5.85 -1.03
N GLY A 131 14.78 -5.76 0.19
CA GLY A 131 16.12 -6.26 0.46
C GLY A 131 16.22 -7.78 0.24
N LEU A 132 15.21 -8.53 0.72
CA LEU A 132 15.19 -9.98 0.58
C LEU A 132 15.05 -10.42 -0.89
N SER A 133 14.27 -9.69 -1.70
CA SER A 133 14.11 -9.99 -3.11
C SER A 133 15.37 -9.67 -3.93
N SER A 134 16.11 -8.59 -3.61
CA SER A 134 17.42 -8.32 -4.23
C SER A 134 18.38 -9.51 -4.03
N LEU A 135 18.41 -10.11 -2.83
CA LEU A 135 19.29 -11.24 -2.51
C LEU A 135 18.79 -12.60 -3.03
N SER A 136 17.47 -12.83 -3.02
CA SER A 136 16.90 -14.17 -3.25
C SER A 136 16.38 -14.40 -4.66
N LEU A 137 16.11 -13.32 -5.41
CA LEU A 137 15.49 -13.38 -6.74
C LEU A 137 16.40 -12.81 -7.83
N MET A 138 17.72 -12.92 -7.65
CA MET A 138 18.71 -12.37 -8.58
C MET A 138 18.57 -12.96 -10.00
N ASP A 139 18.16 -14.22 -10.12
CA ASP A 139 17.87 -14.88 -11.41
C ASP A 139 16.73 -14.22 -12.20
N TYR A 140 15.88 -13.44 -11.52
CA TYR A 140 14.75 -12.73 -12.11
C TYR A 140 14.98 -11.21 -12.20
N ALA A 141 16.20 -10.74 -11.91
CA ALA A 141 16.51 -9.32 -11.93
C ALA A 141 16.29 -8.68 -13.31
N ASP A 142 16.59 -9.41 -14.38
CA ASP A 142 16.47 -8.93 -15.77
C ASP A 142 15.01 -8.66 -16.20
N LEU A 143 14.02 -9.13 -15.43
CA LEU A 143 12.60 -8.89 -15.72
C LEU A 143 12.13 -7.49 -15.30
N LEU A 144 12.88 -6.80 -14.42
CA LEU A 144 12.51 -5.50 -13.86
C LEU A 144 13.56 -4.43 -14.21
N PRO A 145 13.17 -3.14 -14.24
CA PRO A 145 14.06 -2.04 -14.66
C PRO A 145 15.40 -1.93 -13.92
N LEU A 146 15.40 -2.23 -12.62
CA LEU A 146 16.57 -2.10 -11.76
C LEU A 146 16.93 -3.42 -11.04
N GLY A 147 16.17 -4.50 -11.27
CA GLY A 147 16.34 -5.76 -10.56
C GLY A 147 15.24 -6.09 -9.56
N ALA A 148 15.35 -7.26 -8.97
CA ALA A 148 14.27 -7.90 -8.21
C ALA A 148 13.86 -7.17 -6.92
N GLY A 149 14.73 -6.34 -6.34
CA GLY A 149 14.47 -5.52 -5.15
C GLY A 149 14.29 -4.03 -5.39
N GLY A 150 14.47 -3.55 -6.63
CA GLY A 150 14.47 -2.13 -6.94
C GLY A 150 15.52 -1.35 -6.12
N VAL A 151 15.41 -0.02 -6.12
CA VAL A 151 16.37 0.87 -5.44
C VAL A 151 16.44 0.56 -3.94
N LEU A 152 15.30 0.35 -3.30
CA LEU A 152 15.25 0.06 -1.86
C LEU A 152 15.94 -1.25 -1.53
N GLY A 153 15.72 -2.28 -2.34
CA GLY A 153 16.33 -3.59 -2.14
C GLY A 153 17.84 -3.55 -2.32
N GLU A 154 18.32 -2.81 -3.30
CA GLU A 154 19.76 -2.61 -3.51
C GLU A 154 20.43 -1.94 -2.31
N VAL A 155 19.83 -0.86 -1.79
CA VAL A 155 20.38 -0.13 -0.64
C VAL A 155 20.34 -0.96 0.64
N VAL A 156 19.19 -1.60 0.92
CA VAL A 156 18.97 -2.37 2.15
C VAL A 156 19.74 -3.70 2.08
N GLY A 157 19.55 -4.47 1.01
CA GLY A 157 20.16 -5.79 0.81
C GLY A 157 21.68 -5.72 0.86
N HIS A 158 22.32 -4.98 -0.04
CA HIS A 158 23.78 -4.87 -0.08
C HIS A 158 24.35 -4.17 1.16
N GLY A 159 23.62 -3.19 1.72
CA GLY A 159 24.01 -2.52 2.95
C GLY A 159 24.17 -3.49 4.12
N PHE A 160 23.14 -4.34 4.35
CA PHE A 160 23.21 -5.35 5.40
C PHE A 160 24.16 -6.50 5.05
N GLU A 161 24.24 -6.91 3.79
CA GLU A 161 25.14 -7.98 3.36
C GLU A 161 26.60 -7.67 3.66
N SER A 162 27.02 -6.41 3.48
CA SER A 162 28.37 -5.96 3.80
C SER A 162 28.75 -6.12 5.29
N VAL A 163 27.75 -6.17 6.18
CA VAL A 163 27.94 -6.25 7.64
C VAL A 163 27.72 -7.66 8.17
N PHE A 164 26.67 -8.35 7.71
CA PHE A 164 26.21 -9.64 8.26
C PHE A 164 26.50 -10.84 7.35
N GLY A 165 26.97 -10.61 6.13
CA GLY A 165 27.06 -11.62 5.07
C GLY A 165 25.69 -12.03 4.53
N ALA A 166 25.68 -12.80 3.44
CA ALA A 166 24.45 -13.18 2.71
C ALA A 166 23.43 -13.88 3.63
N SER A 167 23.84 -14.97 4.29
CA SER A 167 22.93 -15.76 5.14
C SER A 167 22.41 -14.98 6.35
N GLY A 168 23.27 -14.19 7.00
CA GLY A 168 22.88 -13.36 8.14
C GLY A 168 21.88 -12.27 7.76
N THR A 169 22.11 -11.65 6.60
CA THR A 169 21.22 -10.62 6.05
C THR A 169 19.85 -11.17 5.73
N SER A 170 19.76 -12.31 5.03
CA SER A 170 18.46 -12.92 4.71
C SER A 170 17.65 -13.25 5.97
N LEU A 171 18.29 -13.77 7.03
CA LEU A 171 17.61 -14.05 8.29
C LEU A 171 17.14 -12.77 9.00
N LEU A 172 17.97 -11.72 9.02
CA LEU A 172 17.63 -10.44 9.62
C LEU A 172 16.47 -9.77 8.85
N LEU A 173 16.53 -9.74 7.53
CA LEU A 173 15.48 -9.16 6.70
C LEU A 173 14.18 -9.97 6.81
N LEU A 174 14.26 -11.30 6.90
CA LEU A 174 13.07 -12.12 7.17
C LEU A 174 12.45 -11.77 8.53
N ALA A 175 13.27 -11.59 9.58
CA ALA A 175 12.77 -11.20 10.89
C ALA A 175 12.12 -9.80 10.87
N LEU A 176 12.74 -8.83 10.18
CA LEU A 176 12.16 -7.49 10.00
C LEU A 176 10.87 -7.53 9.18
N LEU A 177 10.80 -8.35 8.14
CA LEU A 177 9.60 -8.55 7.34
C LEU A 177 8.44 -9.05 8.21
N LEU A 178 8.66 -10.11 8.96
CA LEU A 178 7.64 -10.68 9.86
C LEU A 178 7.22 -9.69 10.97
N THR A 179 8.18 -8.92 11.49
CA THR A 179 7.91 -7.87 12.48
C THR A 179 7.05 -6.76 11.87
N GLY A 180 7.41 -6.28 10.67
CA GLY A 180 6.65 -5.26 9.95
C GLY A 180 5.23 -5.70 9.62
N VAL A 181 5.05 -6.94 9.15
CA VAL A 181 3.72 -7.54 8.91
C VAL A 181 2.91 -7.63 10.20
N THR A 182 3.55 -7.99 11.32
CA THR A 182 2.89 -8.05 12.63
C THR A 182 2.42 -6.67 13.08
N LEU A 183 3.27 -5.63 12.96
CA LEU A 183 2.92 -4.25 13.28
C LEU A 183 1.80 -3.70 12.36
N PHE A 184 1.80 -4.09 11.09
CA PHE A 184 0.78 -3.69 10.14
C PHE A 184 -0.56 -4.40 10.36
N THR A 185 -0.57 -5.66 10.83
CA THR A 185 -1.80 -6.44 11.00
C THR A 185 -2.39 -6.39 12.40
N GLY A 186 -1.56 -6.33 13.45
CA GLY A 186 -1.97 -6.24 14.86
C GLY A 186 -2.53 -4.88 15.23
#